data_AF-A0A0K1QEX3-F1
#
_entry.id   AF-A0A0K1QEX3-F1
#
_cell.length_a   1.000
_cell.length_b   1.000
_cell.length_c   1.000
_cell.angle_alpha   90.00
_cell.angle_beta   90.00
_cell.angle_gamma   90.00
#
_symmetry.space_group_name_H-M   'P 1'
#
loop_
_entity.id
_entity.type
_entity.pdbx_description
1 polymer ?
#
loop_
_entity_poly.entity_id
_entity_poly.type
_entity_poly.pdbx_seq_one_letter_code
_entity_poly.pdbx_strand_id
1 'polypeptide(L)'
;MSRLSRLPRLPRLFVGLAVGVVVAACTTGSPTSTSGITTVDPWKKASALTPVERARLCHDYGRYVRSEAVVAQTNRYLCKMQAFFDGMNAAEDEAAKSRCQLRYDECMASYEGQPLSQSDDCGGFVDNLDDCEATVNDIVRCEVDVEAARAEIAAQDWCGVIKAGPGQTFPTEVHPESCNLGDVCPR
;
A
#
# COMPACT_ATOMS: atom_id res chain seq x y z
N MET A 1 24.82 -48.33 -45.89
CA MET A 1 24.28 -47.22 -46.71
C MET A 1 23.52 -46.29 -45.78
N SER A 2 24.20 -45.23 -45.33
CA SER A 2 23.77 -44.33 -44.26
C SER A 2 23.03 -43.13 -44.85
N ARG A 3 21.81 -42.84 -44.38
CA ARG A 3 21.13 -41.56 -44.67
C ARG A 3 21.03 -40.74 -43.39
N LEU A 4 21.98 -39.82 -43.25
CA LEU A 4 21.96 -38.69 -42.32
C LEU A 4 20.93 -37.67 -42.83
N SER A 5 19.81 -37.52 -42.10
CA SER A 5 18.84 -36.46 -42.34
C SER A 5 19.16 -35.26 -41.45
N ARG A 6 19.24 -34.09 -42.11
CA ARG A 6 19.74 -32.81 -41.61
C ARG A 6 18.73 -32.14 -40.67
N LEU A 7 19.24 -31.60 -39.56
CA LEU A 7 18.53 -30.65 -38.68
C LEU A 7 18.23 -29.34 -39.44
N PRO A 8 17.04 -28.72 -39.28
CA PRO A 8 16.79 -27.37 -39.76
C PRO A 8 17.51 -26.32 -38.90
N ARG A 9 18.17 -25.37 -39.57
CA ARG A 9 18.84 -24.22 -38.98
C ARG A 9 17.79 -23.19 -38.53
N LEU A 10 17.90 -22.74 -37.29
CA LEU A 10 17.19 -21.58 -36.74
C LEU A 10 17.56 -20.29 -37.51
N PRO A 11 16.59 -19.44 -37.87
CA PRO A 11 16.89 -18.09 -38.34
C PRO A 11 17.36 -17.22 -37.17
N ARG A 12 18.56 -16.63 -37.32
CA ARG A 12 19.02 -15.49 -36.51
C ARG A 12 18.28 -14.25 -37.00
N LEU A 13 17.24 -13.85 -36.27
CA LEU A 13 16.62 -12.54 -36.44
C LEU A 13 17.30 -11.55 -35.49
N PHE A 14 18.20 -10.75 -36.05
CA PHE A 14 18.56 -9.45 -35.50
C PHE A 14 17.36 -8.52 -35.71
N VAL A 15 16.71 -8.12 -34.62
CA VAL A 15 15.81 -6.95 -34.61
C VAL A 15 16.42 -5.95 -33.64
N GLY A 16 17.09 -4.95 -34.21
CA GLY A 16 17.43 -3.73 -33.51
C GLY A 16 16.23 -2.80 -33.41
N LEU A 17 16.35 -1.83 -32.51
CA LEU A 17 15.52 -0.63 -32.34
C LEU A 17 14.04 -0.87 -31.98
N ALA A 18 13.73 -0.65 -30.70
CA ALA A 18 12.91 0.50 -30.33
C ALA A 18 13.11 0.79 -28.85
N VAL A 19 13.56 2.00 -28.55
CA VAL A 19 13.38 2.64 -27.25
C VAL A 19 11.87 2.75 -27.05
N GLY A 20 11.31 1.75 -26.37
CA GLY A 20 9.94 1.77 -25.89
C GLY A 20 9.90 2.75 -24.72
N VAL A 21 9.66 4.02 -25.04
CA VAL A 21 9.09 4.97 -24.09
C VAL A 21 7.83 4.28 -23.56
N VAL A 22 7.90 3.77 -22.34
CA VAL A 22 6.71 3.48 -21.56
C VAL A 22 6.07 4.84 -21.36
N VAL A 23 5.20 5.20 -22.30
CA VAL A 23 4.16 6.17 -22.07
C VAL A 23 3.33 5.52 -20.98
N ALA A 24 3.73 5.78 -19.73
CA ALA A 24 2.85 5.63 -18.60
C ALA A 24 1.59 6.38 -19.04
N ALA A 25 0.54 5.61 -19.31
CA ALA A 25 -0.78 6.15 -19.40
C ALA A 25 -1.04 6.77 -18.03
N CYS A 26 -0.74 8.07 -17.90
CA CYS A 26 -1.30 8.89 -16.84
C CYS A 26 -2.80 8.87 -17.14
N THR A 27 -3.48 7.88 -16.58
CA THR A 27 -4.92 7.82 -16.42
C THR A 27 -5.31 9.07 -15.65
N THR A 28 -5.61 10.11 -16.42
CA THR A 28 -6.33 11.28 -15.96
C THR A 28 -7.75 10.82 -15.70
N GLY A 29 -8.04 10.52 -14.44
CA GLY A 29 -9.32 10.04 -13.95
C GLY A 29 -9.06 9.21 -12.68
N SER A 30 -9.36 9.66 -11.48
CA SER A 30 -10.43 10.56 -11.07
C SER A 30 -9.99 11.32 -9.81
N PRO A 31 -10.56 12.51 -9.51
CA PRO A 31 -10.60 12.93 -8.12
C PRO A 31 -11.33 11.81 -7.37
N THR A 32 -10.59 11.05 -6.57
CA THR A 32 -11.16 10.11 -5.62
C THR A 32 -12.10 10.94 -4.77
N SER A 33 -13.40 10.83 -5.03
CA SER A 33 -14.42 11.63 -4.38
C SER A 33 -14.42 11.29 -2.90
N THR A 34 -13.71 12.09 -2.11
CA THR A 34 -13.67 12.06 -0.63
C THR A 34 -15.07 12.22 -0.01
N SER A 35 -16.03 12.71 -0.80
CA SER A 35 -17.43 12.93 -0.43
C SER A 35 -18.18 11.66 0.03
N GLY A 36 -17.62 10.47 -0.16
CA GLY A 36 -18.20 9.20 0.33
C GLY A 36 -17.61 8.69 1.64
N ILE A 37 -16.52 9.29 2.12
CA ILE A 37 -15.75 8.78 3.28
C ILE A 37 -16.21 9.45 4.56
N THR A 38 -16.47 10.76 4.53
CA THR A 38 -16.88 11.55 5.68
C THR A 38 -18.21 12.25 5.45
N THR A 39 -18.97 12.42 6.53
CA THR A 39 -20.22 13.20 6.59
C THR A 39 -20.00 14.60 7.18
N VAL A 40 -18.77 14.95 7.54
CA VAL A 40 -18.36 16.29 7.97
C VAL A 40 -18.09 17.16 6.74
N ASP A 41 -18.33 18.47 6.84
CA ASP A 41 -18.07 19.42 5.75
C ASP A 41 -16.60 19.33 5.29
N PRO A 42 -16.33 18.91 4.04
CA PRO A 42 -14.98 18.69 3.53
C PRO A 42 -14.11 19.97 3.51
N TRP A 43 -14.73 21.15 3.48
CA TRP A 43 -14.01 22.43 3.39
C TRP A 43 -13.70 23.05 4.76
N LYS A 44 -14.24 22.47 5.83
CA LYS A 44 -14.00 22.94 7.19
C LYS A 44 -12.58 22.60 7.62
N LYS A 45 -11.92 23.54 8.30
CA LYS A 45 -10.61 23.31 8.92
C LYS A 45 -10.75 22.37 10.11
N ALA A 46 -9.75 21.52 10.34
CA ALA A 46 -9.74 20.59 11.46
C ALA A 46 -9.80 21.30 12.82
N SER A 47 -9.08 22.42 12.95
CA SER A 47 -9.10 23.31 14.13
C SER A 47 -10.50 23.88 14.43
N ALA A 48 -11.32 24.04 13.40
CA ALA A 48 -12.69 24.57 13.52
C ALA A 48 -13.75 23.50 13.82
N LEU A 49 -13.39 22.21 13.86
CA LEU A 49 -14.32 21.13 14.14
C LEU A 49 -14.77 21.17 15.60
N THR A 50 -16.09 21.09 15.79
CA THR A 50 -16.69 20.84 17.10
C THR A 50 -16.32 19.43 17.59
N PRO A 51 -16.39 19.16 18.91
CA PRO A 51 -16.15 17.81 19.43
C PRO A 51 -17.02 16.73 18.76
N VAL A 52 -18.27 17.07 18.41
CA VAL A 52 -19.19 16.15 17.72
C VAL A 52 -18.72 15.86 16.29
N GLU A 53 -18.23 16.86 15.56
CA GLU A 53 -17.70 16.66 14.21
C GLU A 53 -16.39 15.89 14.23
N ARG A 54 -15.52 16.09 15.22
CA ARG A 54 -14.28 15.30 15.38
C ARG A 54 -14.58 13.82 15.63
N ALA A 55 -15.50 13.52 16.56
CA ALA A 55 -15.93 12.16 16.80
C ALA A 55 -16.55 11.52 15.55
N ARG A 56 -17.36 12.28 14.81
CA ARG A 56 -17.96 11.83 13.55
C ARG A 56 -16.92 11.55 12.47
N LEU A 57 -15.95 12.45 12.26
CA LEU A 57 -14.85 12.25 11.33
C LEU A 57 -14.06 10.99 11.67
N CYS A 58 -13.74 10.77 12.95
CA CYS A 58 -13.07 9.55 13.40
C CYS A 58 -13.90 8.29 13.08
N HIS A 59 -15.20 8.28 13.43
CA HIS A 59 -16.06 7.13 13.15
C HIS A 59 -16.23 6.83 11.67
N ASP A 60 -16.38 7.88 10.85
CA ASP A 60 -16.47 7.79 9.40
C ASP A 60 -15.19 7.20 8.80
N TYR A 61 -14.03 7.67 9.25
CA TYR A 61 -12.74 7.11 8.87
C TYR A 61 -12.58 5.66 9.34
N GLY A 62 -12.92 5.35 10.59
CA GLY A 62 -12.92 4.00 11.13
C GLY A 62 -13.78 3.04 10.29
N ARG A 63 -14.95 3.49 9.82
CA ARG A 63 -15.79 2.72 8.90
C ARG A 63 -15.14 2.53 7.53
N TYR A 64 -14.49 3.56 6.99
CA TYR A 64 -13.77 3.47 5.72
C TYR A 64 -12.62 2.45 5.78
N VAL A 65 -11.76 2.50 6.79
CA VAL A 65 -10.65 1.54 6.95
C VAL A 65 -11.12 0.14 7.31
N ARG A 66 -12.36 -0.02 7.79
CA ARG A 66 -13.05 -1.31 7.97
C ARG A 66 -13.79 -1.80 6.73
N SER A 67 -13.82 -1.04 5.64
CA SER A 67 -14.43 -1.52 4.41
C SER A 67 -13.66 -2.72 3.87
N GLU A 68 -14.38 -3.74 3.40
CA GLU A 68 -13.79 -5.03 2.97
C GLU A 68 -12.59 -4.86 2.03
N ALA A 69 -12.68 -3.90 1.10
CA ALA A 69 -11.61 -3.59 0.15
C ALA A 69 -10.34 -3.06 0.84
N VAL A 70 -10.47 -2.07 1.72
CA VAL A 70 -9.33 -1.51 2.46
C VAL A 70 -8.76 -2.58 3.37
N VAL A 71 -9.60 -3.28 4.12
CA VAL A 71 -9.15 -4.34 5.02
C VAL A 71 -8.39 -5.41 4.23
N ALA A 72 -8.89 -5.91 3.10
CA ALA A 72 -8.16 -6.88 2.28
C ALA A 72 -6.78 -6.36 1.82
N GLN A 73 -6.67 -5.08 1.45
CA GLN A 73 -5.41 -4.45 1.05
C GLN A 73 -4.44 -4.29 2.22
N THR A 74 -4.90 -3.75 3.35
CA THR A 74 -4.11 -3.59 4.56
C THR A 74 -3.55 -4.92 5.04
N ASN A 75 -4.33 -6.00 5.02
CA ASN A 75 -3.82 -7.32 5.46
C ASN A 75 -2.83 -7.93 4.49
N ARG A 76 -3.03 -7.78 3.17
CA ARG A 76 -2.01 -8.18 2.19
C ARG A 76 -0.70 -7.44 2.45
N TYR A 77 -0.76 -6.14 2.70
CA TYR A 77 0.40 -5.33 3.05
C TYR A 77 1.08 -5.83 4.33
N LEU A 78 0.33 -5.97 5.44
CA LEU A 78 0.86 -6.43 6.74
C LEU A 78 1.46 -7.85 6.65
N CYS A 79 0.77 -8.78 5.99
CA CYS A 79 1.27 -10.14 5.78
C CYS A 79 2.54 -10.15 4.95
N LYS A 80 2.62 -9.32 3.91
CA LYS A 80 3.86 -9.16 3.12
C LYS A 80 5.00 -8.59 3.95
N MET A 81 4.73 -7.62 4.82
CA MET A 81 5.75 -7.08 5.74
C MET A 81 6.33 -8.17 6.62
N GLN A 82 5.45 -8.91 7.30
CA GLN A 82 5.85 -9.98 8.20
C GLN A 82 6.63 -11.08 7.46
N ALA A 83 6.15 -11.46 6.28
CA ALA A 83 6.80 -12.43 5.42
C ALA A 83 8.20 -11.99 4.97
N PHE A 84 8.35 -10.73 4.60
CA PHE A 84 9.63 -10.17 4.18
C PHE A 84 10.66 -10.22 5.32
N PHE A 85 10.27 -9.78 6.53
CA PHE A 85 11.15 -9.85 7.70
C PHE A 85 11.53 -11.29 8.05
N ASP A 86 10.62 -12.25 7.91
CA ASP A 86 10.94 -13.66 8.13
C ASP A 86 11.93 -14.20 7.08
N GLY A 87 11.70 -13.89 5.80
CA GLY A 87 12.56 -14.30 4.70
C GLY A 87 13.99 -13.75 4.80
N MET A 88 14.16 -12.50 5.24
CA MET A 88 15.49 -11.89 5.44
C MET A 88 16.38 -12.68 6.43
N ASN A 89 15.77 -13.40 7.37
CA ASN A 89 16.48 -14.21 8.37
C ASN A 89 16.91 -15.60 7.84
N ALA A 90 16.75 -15.87 6.53
CA ALA A 90 17.24 -17.08 5.91
C ALA A 90 18.76 -17.05 5.68
N ALA A 91 19.34 -18.25 5.50
CA ALA A 91 20.78 -18.42 5.26
C ALA A 91 21.18 -18.19 3.79
N GLU A 92 20.25 -18.39 2.85
CA GLU A 92 20.47 -18.31 1.41
C GLU A 92 19.23 -17.76 0.69
N ASP A 93 19.41 -17.19 -0.50
CA ASP A 93 18.36 -16.48 -1.23
C ASP A 93 17.13 -17.36 -1.52
N GLU A 94 17.32 -18.60 -1.97
CA GLU A 94 16.19 -19.50 -2.24
C GLU A 94 15.41 -19.86 -0.96
N ALA A 95 16.12 -20.00 0.17
CA ALA A 95 15.47 -20.17 1.47
C ALA A 95 14.73 -18.89 1.91
N ALA A 96 15.26 -17.70 1.59
CA ALA A 96 14.60 -16.42 1.88
C ALA A 96 13.28 -16.29 1.13
N LYS A 97 13.28 -16.59 -0.17
CA LYS A 97 12.08 -16.58 -1.03
C LYS A 97 11.03 -17.57 -0.53
N SER A 98 11.46 -18.80 -0.25
CA SER A 98 10.58 -19.87 0.24
C SER A 98 9.95 -19.53 1.60
N ARG A 99 10.74 -19.02 2.55
CA ARG A 99 10.24 -18.59 3.87
C ARG A 99 9.29 -17.41 3.78
N CYS A 100 9.64 -16.41 2.97
CA CYS A 100 8.75 -15.28 2.70
C CYS A 100 7.39 -15.78 2.16
N GLN A 101 7.41 -16.63 1.13
CA GLN A 101 6.16 -17.12 0.53
C GLN A 101 5.33 -17.92 1.55
N LEU A 102 5.97 -18.86 2.26
CA LEU A 102 5.29 -19.66 3.29
C LEU A 102 4.66 -18.77 4.35
N ARG A 103 5.41 -17.78 4.86
CA ARG A 103 4.92 -16.90 5.92
C ARG A 103 3.80 -15.99 5.45
N TYR A 104 3.85 -15.55 4.20
CA TYR A 104 2.77 -14.78 3.59
C TYR A 104 1.50 -15.62 3.47
N ASP A 105 1.60 -16.84 2.95
CA ASP A 105 0.46 -17.73 2.77
C ASP A 105 -0.17 -18.13 4.11
N GLU A 106 0.65 -18.42 5.13
CA GLU A 106 0.17 -18.65 6.50
C GLU A 106 -0.59 -17.46 7.07
N CYS A 107 -0.06 -16.25 6.89
CA CYS A 107 -0.71 -15.02 7.37
C CYS A 107 -2.02 -14.73 6.63
N MET A 108 -2.05 -14.93 5.31
CA MET A 108 -3.27 -14.74 4.52
C MET A 108 -4.34 -15.79 4.84
N ALA A 109 -3.94 -17.03 5.16
CA ALA A 109 -4.85 -18.09 5.56
C ALA A 109 -5.48 -17.85 6.95
N SER A 110 -4.76 -17.19 7.87
CA SER A 110 -5.28 -16.92 9.22
C SER A 110 -6.23 -15.73 9.31
N TYR A 111 -6.30 -14.91 8.25
CA TYR A 111 -6.97 -13.61 8.31
C TYR A 111 -8.51 -13.68 8.16
N GLU A 112 -9.13 -14.74 7.64
CA GLU A 112 -10.60 -14.97 7.58
C GLU A 112 -11.52 -13.73 7.27
N GLY A 113 -11.01 -12.67 6.64
CA GLY A 113 -11.77 -11.43 6.44
C GLY A 113 -11.86 -10.48 7.65
N GLN A 114 -11.07 -10.70 8.71
CA GLN A 114 -11.07 -9.95 9.97
C GLN A 114 -9.80 -9.12 10.17
N PRO A 115 -9.85 -7.78 10.30
CA PRO A 115 -8.67 -6.90 10.31
C PRO A 115 -7.55 -7.37 11.27
N LEU A 116 -6.31 -7.53 10.80
CA LEU A 116 -5.16 -7.95 11.62
C LEU A 116 -4.70 -6.89 12.64
N SER A 117 -5.11 -5.63 12.47
CA SER A 117 -4.79 -4.52 13.36
C SER A 117 -5.83 -3.43 13.18
N GLN A 118 -6.68 -3.21 14.18
CA GLN A 118 -7.41 -1.96 14.36
C GLN A 118 -7.62 -1.66 15.84
N SER A 119 -7.29 -0.43 16.22
CA SER A 119 -7.78 0.17 17.45
C SER A 119 -9.04 0.96 17.11
N ASP A 120 -10.11 0.77 17.88
CA ASP A 120 -11.31 1.64 17.83
C ASP A 120 -11.07 2.99 18.54
N ASP A 121 -9.86 3.25 19.00
CA ASP A 121 -9.54 4.42 19.80
C ASP A 121 -9.40 5.68 18.94
N CYS A 122 -10.42 6.53 19.02
CA CYS A 122 -10.42 7.86 18.44
C CYS A 122 -9.51 8.85 19.19
N GLY A 123 -8.97 8.51 20.36
CA GLY A 123 -8.19 9.43 21.21
C GLY A 123 -6.99 10.03 20.46
N GLY A 124 -6.16 9.19 19.84
CA GLY A 124 -4.98 9.66 19.10
C GLY A 124 -5.30 10.46 17.82
N PHE A 125 -6.50 10.31 17.26
CA PHE A 125 -6.93 11.05 16.07
C PHE A 125 -7.49 12.43 16.44
N VAL A 126 -8.23 12.52 17.54
CA VAL A 126 -8.96 13.74 17.95
C VAL A 126 -8.04 14.76 18.63
N ASP A 127 -7.04 14.30 19.38
CA ASP A 127 -6.17 15.16 20.18
C ASP A 127 -5.18 16.00 19.34
N ASN A 128 -4.95 15.61 18.08
CA ASN A 128 -4.00 16.28 17.18
C ASN A 128 -4.64 17.31 16.21
N LEU A 129 -5.94 17.60 16.36
CA LEU A 129 -6.68 18.46 15.41
C LEU A 129 -6.84 19.91 15.87
N ASP A 130 -6.53 20.24 17.12
CA ASP A 130 -6.79 21.57 17.70
C ASP A 130 -6.08 22.71 16.94
N ASP A 131 -4.83 22.49 16.53
CA ASP A 131 -4.01 23.47 15.81
C ASP A 131 -3.86 23.15 14.31
N CYS A 132 -4.69 22.26 13.77
CA CYS A 132 -4.59 21.76 12.40
C CYS A 132 -5.45 22.61 11.43
N GLU A 133 -4.78 23.39 10.60
CA GLU A 133 -5.38 24.28 9.60
C GLU A 133 -5.71 23.59 8.27
N ALA A 134 -5.35 22.31 8.12
CA ALA A 134 -5.78 21.48 7.00
C ALA A 134 -7.31 21.35 6.97
N THR A 135 -7.87 21.22 5.78
CA THR A 135 -9.30 20.94 5.65
C THR A 135 -9.58 19.47 5.95
N VAL A 136 -10.83 19.15 6.30
CA VAL A 136 -11.30 17.76 6.40
C VAL A 136 -10.99 16.98 5.12
N ASN A 137 -11.12 17.61 3.94
CA ASN A 137 -10.78 16.99 2.67
C ASN A 137 -9.29 16.64 2.54
N ASP A 138 -8.39 17.49 3.05
CA ASP A 138 -6.95 17.23 3.01
C ASP A 138 -6.58 16.02 3.86
N ILE A 139 -7.14 15.94 5.08
CA ILE A 139 -6.94 14.80 5.99
C ILE A 139 -7.47 13.51 5.36
N VAL A 140 -8.71 13.53 4.86
CA VAL A 140 -9.32 12.35 4.22
C VAL A 140 -8.54 11.93 2.99
N ARG A 141 -8.08 12.87 2.17
CA ARG A 141 -7.28 12.58 0.97
C ARG A 141 -5.93 11.94 1.33
N CYS A 142 -5.23 12.45 2.35
CA CYS A 142 -4.01 11.83 2.84
C CYS A 142 -4.23 10.33 3.13
N GLU A 143 -5.28 10.01 3.90
CA GLU A 143 -5.55 8.62 4.27
C GLU A 143 -5.94 7.73 3.09
N VAL A 144 -6.72 8.25 2.15
CA VAL A 144 -7.04 7.55 0.90
C VAL A 144 -5.78 7.23 0.12
N ASP A 145 -4.87 8.18 0.01
CA ASP A 145 -3.62 8.01 -0.74
C ASP A 145 -2.65 7.06 0.00
N VAL A 146 -2.67 7.04 1.34
CA VAL A 146 -1.92 6.05 2.15
C VAL A 146 -2.41 4.64 1.84
N GLU A 147 -3.72 4.41 1.85
CA GLU A 147 -4.28 3.10 1.55
C GLU A 147 -4.06 2.71 0.08
N ALA A 148 -4.20 3.65 -0.85
CA ALA A 148 -3.91 3.40 -2.27
C ALA A 148 -2.46 2.96 -2.48
N ALA A 149 -1.50 3.64 -1.85
CA ALA A 149 -0.11 3.28 -1.97
C ALA A 149 0.26 2.02 -1.18
N ARG A 150 -0.38 1.74 -0.04
CA ARG A 150 -0.29 0.42 0.62
C ARG A 150 -0.74 -0.69 -0.33
N ALA A 151 -1.81 -0.47 -1.09
CA ALA A 151 -2.27 -1.41 -2.09
C ALA A 151 -1.28 -1.60 -3.25
N GLU A 152 -0.68 -0.51 -3.75
CA GLU A 152 0.38 -0.56 -4.78
C GLU A 152 1.59 -1.33 -4.28
N ILE A 153 2.04 -1.05 -3.05
CA ILE A 153 3.12 -1.79 -2.42
C ILE A 153 2.76 -3.26 -2.24
N ALA A 154 1.56 -3.56 -1.75
CA ALA A 154 1.07 -4.91 -1.57
C ALA A 154 0.88 -5.66 -2.90
N ALA A 155 0.89 -4.99 -4.06
CA ALA A 155 0.87 -5.64 -5.37
C ALA A 155 2.25 -6.12 -5.84
N GLN A 156 3.35 -5.61 -5.26
CA GLN A 156 4.72 -5.97 -5.66
C GLN A 156 5.11 -7.39 -5.24
N ASP A 157 5.87 -8.11 -6.07
CA ASP A 157 6.36 -9.45 -5.77
C ASP A 157 7.60 -9.41 -4.85
N TRP A 158 7.36 -9.24 -3.56
CA TRP A 158 8.43 -9.14 -2.55
C TRP A 158 9.18 -10.44 -2.36
N CYS A 159 8.46 -11.57 -2.31
CA CYS A 159 9.07 -12.87 -2.12
C CYS A 159 9.85 -13.35 -3.35
N GLY A 160 9.56 -12.84 -4.56
CA GLY A 160 10.37 -13.13 -5.75
C GLY A 160 11.71 -12.39 -5.79
N VAL A 161 11.82 -11.23 -5.12
CA VAL A 161 12.99 -10.33 -5.20
C VAL A 161 13.83 -10.25 -3.92
N ILE A 162 13.34 -10.82 -2.82
CA ILE A 162 14.05 -10.87 -1.54
C ILE A 162 15.38 -11.65 -1.64
N LYS A 163 16.38 -11.21 -0.86
CA LYS A 163 17.65 -11.93 -0.65
C LYS A 163 17.89 -12.19 0.82
N ALA A 164 18.71 -13.19 1.12
CA ALA A 164 19.12 -13.50 2.48
C ALA A 164 20.03 -12.42 3.06
N GLY A 165 19.86 -12.19 4.37
CA GLY A 165 20.78 -11.39 5.16
C GLY A 165 20.28 -9.97 5.52
N PRO A 166 20.93 -9.34 6.51
CA PRO A 166 20.60 -7.99 6.96
C PRO A 166 21.04 -6.95 5.92
N GLY A 167 20.28 -5.87 5.77
CA GLY A 167 20.59 -4.77 4.87
C GLY A 167 19.76 -4.72 3.58
N GLN A 168 18.78 -5.62 3.44
CA GLN A 168 17.70 -5.44 2.48
C GLN A 168 16.90 -4.19 2.86
N THR A 169 16.86 -3.21 1.96
CA THR A 169 15.97 -2.07 2.10
C THR A 169 14.55 -2.54 1.85
N PHE A 170 13.72 -2.34 2.85
CA PHE A 170 12.27 -2.44 2.69
C PHE A 170 11.81 -1.41 1.64
N PRO A 171 10.79 -1.71 0.81
CA PRO A 171 10.10 -0.68 0.06
C PRO A 171 9.51 0.30 1.08
N THR A 172 10.22 1.40 1.29
CA THR A 172 10.06 2.29 2.44
C THR A 172 8.65 2.85 2.56
N GLU A 173 8.29 3.11 3.82
CA GLU A 173 7.16 3.89 4.32
C GLU A 173 6.48 4.76 3.26
N VAL A 174 5.20 4.50 3.01
CA VAL A 174 4.41 5.36 2.12
C VAL A 174 4.18 6.69 2.82
N HIS A 175 4.76 7.75 2.26
CA HIS A 175 4.37 9.13 2.55
C HIS A 175 3.87 9.77 1.26
N PRO A 176 2.56 9.68 0.95
CA PRO A 176 1.99 10.41 -0.17
C PRO A 176 2.17 11.92 0.04
N GLU A 177 2.35 12.69 -1.04
CA GLU A 177 2.48 14.15 -0.93
C GLU A 177 1.27 14.81 -0.23
N SER A 178 0.07 14.21 -0.38
CA SER A 178 -1.14 14.65 0.31
C SER A 178 -1.06 14.54 1.83
N CYS A 179 -0.15 13.73 2.35
CA CYS A 179 0.11 13.59 3.79
C CYS A 179 1.18 14.54 4.33
N ASN A 180 1.75 15.41 3.50
CA ASN A 180 2.66 16.46 3.97
C ASN A 180 1.88 17.61 4.64
N LEU A 181 1.23 17.30 5.75
CA LEU A 181 0.41 18.24 6.53
C LEU A 181 1.21 18.92 7.65
N GLY A 182 2.49 18.60 7.84
CA GLY A 182 3.28 19.04 8.99
C GLY A 182 3.40 20.56 9.15
N ASP A 183 3.32 21.31 8.04
CA ASP A 183 3.36 22.78 8.05
C ASP A 183 2.02 23.41 8.46
N VAL A 184 0.92 22.65 8.38
CA VAL A 184 -0.44 23.13 8.68
C VAL A 184 -1.11 22.39 9.84
N CYS A 185 -0.56 21.27 10.29
CA CYS A 185 -1.02 20.45 11.39
C CYS A 185 0.20 20.08 12.25
N PRO A 186 0.58 20.94 13.21
CA PRO A 186 1.69 20.64 14.11
C PRO A 186 1.35 19.37 14.90
N ARG A 187 2.27 18.40 14.87
CA ARG A 187 2.20 17.16 15.63
C ARG A 187 2.63 17.36 17.07
#